data_AF-A0AAD2GA61-F1
#
_entry.id   AF-A0AAD2GA61-F1
#
_cell.length_a   1.000
_cell.length_b   1.000
_cell.length_c   1.000
_cell.angle_alpha   90.00
_cell.angle_beta   90.00
_cell.angle_gamma   90.00
#
_symmetry.space_group_name_H-M   'P 1'
#
loop_
_entity.id
_entity.type
_entity.pdbx_description
1 polymer ?
#
loop_
_entity_poly.entity_id
_entity_poly.type
_entity_poly.pdbx_seq_one_letter_code
_entity_poly.pdbx_strand_id
1 'polypeptide(L)'
;MQENTLRWRSRAPSPDTPQSVGYIEDYGDDSGSVKSTVQTLQFLWAFKHYFSINCFVIITIIICTTTVQMSMELTAQTASALTILVCFILLIQRRTAKKLGTLRHQHNEIRRKIHYFRQENERLHRNSDRLDETVANLQHIPKMLHEISKNKNVDQLVSVIKRHKLIQEQIRQKVNEKIIQNIMTIVVGADRDSNWSLKPEEVDRLVQRLSHVEEITLNERRFREMIGPKPHIGSVMRVIRSLLERDDEYALASPCFKMKGGEKGGAGETVFTV
;
A
#
# COMPACT_ATOMS: atom_id res chain seq x y z
N MET A 1 0.45 19.08 35.41
CA MET A 1 0.29 20.54 35.49
C MET A 1 -1.09 20.82 36.05
N GLN A 2 -1.13 21.23 37.31
CA GLN A 2 -2.32 21.65 38.04
C GLN A 2 -2.38 23.18 38.00
N GLU A 3 -3.51 23.76 37.63
CA GLU A 3 -3.87 25.16 37.91
C GLU A 3 -5.32 25.15 38.41
N ASN A 4 -5.59 25.29 39.70
CA ASN A 4 -5.43 26.43 40.62
C ASN A 4 -6.59 27.44 40.49
N THR A 5 -7.65 27.15 41.24
CA THR A 5 -8.86 27.95 41.44
C THR A 5 -8.59 29.08 42.44
N LEU A 6 -8.82 30.34 42.04
CA LEU A 6 -8.85 31.47 42.97
C LEU A 6 -10.27 32.02 43.15
N ARG A 7 -10.65 32.01 44.42
CA ARG A 7 -11.94 32.29 45.06
C ARG A 7 -11.88 33.71 45.59
N TRP A 8 -12.72 34.63 45.09
CA TRP A 8 -12.80 35.98 45.64
C TRP A 8 -13.99 36.13 46.60
N ARG A 9 -13.65 36.62 47.81
CA ARG A 9 -14.50 36.84 48.99
C ARG A 9 -15.42 38.05 48.82
N SER A 10 -16.64 37.89 49.35
CA SER A 10 -17.62 38.92 49.69
C SER A 10 -17.11 39.88 50.79
N ARG A 11 -17.37 41.18 50.62
CA ARG A 11 -17.10 42.25 51.60
C ARG A 11 -18.43 42.86 52.03
N ALA A 12 -18.75 42.77 53.32
CA ALA A 12 -19.90 43.41 53.95
C ALA A 12 -19.62 44.92 54.20
N PRO A 13 -20.64 45.80 54.22
CA PRO A 13 -20.50 47.15 54.75
C PRO A 13 -20.89 47.22 56.24
N SER A 14 -20.17 48.06 57.00
CA SER A 14 -20.36 48.30 58.43
C SER A 14 -21.52 49.25 58.73
N PRO A 15 -22.09 49.21 59.94
CA PRO A 15 -22.93 50.28 60.47
C PRO A 15 -22.05 51.34 61.14
N ASP A 16 -22.51 52.61 61.18
CA ASP A 16 -22.37 53.55 62.30
C ASP A 16 -22.91 54.96 61.94
N THR A 17 -24.01 55.36 62.61
CA THR A 17 -24.42 56.67 63.23
C THR A 17 -24.22 58.02 62.48
N PRO A 18 -25.01 59.10 62.75
CA PRO A 18 -25.61 59.46 64.05
C PRO A 18 -27.05 60.04 64.07
N GLN A 19 -27.58 60.08 65.30
CA GLN A 19 -28.79 60.77 65.73
C GLN A 19 -28.63 62.31 65.66
N SER A 20 -29.70 63.02 65.30
CA SER A 20 -29.88 64.42 65.70
C SER A 20 -31.35 64.71 65.97
N VAL A 21 -31.61 65.03 67.24
CA VAL A 21 -32.86 65.50 67.83
C VAL A 21 -33.11 66.94 67.37
N GLY A 22 -34.30 67.23 66.86
CA GLY A 22 -34.74 68.57 66.45
C GLY A 22 -36.16 68.83 66.93
N TYR A 23 -36.32 69.97 67.60
CA TYR A 23 -37.43 70.37 68.46
C TYR A 23 -38.77 70.60 67.76
N ILE A 24 -39.82 70.47 68.57
CA ILE A 24 -41.21 70.86 68.34
C ILE A 24 -41.32 72.39 68.34
N GLU A 25 -41.87 72.97 67.29
CA GLU A 25 -42.56 74.26 67.35
C GLU A 25 -43.99 74.08 66.83
N ASP A 26 -44.93 74.27 67.75
CA ASP A 26 -46.36 74.17 67.63
C ASP A 26 -46.90 75.56 67.26
N TYR A 27 -47.53 75.68 66.09
CA TYR A 27 -48.35 76.83 65.72
C TYR A 27 -49.68 76.30 65.20
N GLY A 28 -50.73 76.48 66.02
CA GLY A 28 -52.10 76.25 65.63
C GLY A 28 -52.53 77.23 64.54
N ASP A 29 -53.28 76.74 63.55
CA ASP A 29 -54.13 77.62 62.75
C ASP A 29 -55.37 76.86 62.23
N ASP A 30 -56.51 77.39 62.67
CA ASP A 30 -57.87 76.96 62.43
C ASP A 30 -58.22 76.99 60.94
N SER A 31 -58.47 75.83 60.34
CA SER A 31 -59.08 75.74 59.00
C SER A 31 -59.69 74.36 58.75
N GLY A 32 -60.58 73.95 59.66
CA GLY A 32 -61.17 72.61 59.74
C GLY A 32 -62.22 72.23 58.69
N SER A 33 -62.41 72.97 57.59
CA SER A 33 -63.48 72.63 56.62
C SER A 33 -63.05 72.57 55.15
N VAL A 34 -61.96 73.24 54.75
CA VAL A 34 -61.42 73.15 53.37
C VAL A 34 -60.24 72.15 53.27
N LYS A 35 -59.64 71.76 54.41
CA LYS A 35 -58.51 70.81 54.44
C LYS A 35 -58.89 69.37 54.08
N SER A 36 -60.14 68.91 54.27
CA SER A 36 -60.51 67.52 53.98
C SER A 36 -60.67 67.23 52.47
N THR A 37 -61.10 68.21 51.67
CA THR A 37 -61.19 68.08 50.21
C THR A 37 -59.83 68.23 49.54
N VAL A 38 -58.96 69.10 50.07
CA VAL A 38 -57.57 69.22 49.58
C VAL A 38 -56.73 68.00 49.99
N GLN A 39 -56.93 67.43 51.18
CA GLN A 39 -56.27 66.19 51.58
C GLN A 39 -56.67 65.02 50.70
N THR A 40 -57.97 64.83 50.41
CA THR A 40 -58.42 63.75 49.52
C THR A 40 -57.91 63.92 48.08
N LEU A 41 -57.83 65.16 47.56
CA LEU A 41 -57.20 65.44 46.27
C LEU A 41 -55.69 65.19 46.26
N GLN A 42 -54.98 65.53 47.34
CA GLN A 42 -53.54 65.21 47.48
C GLN A 42 -53.30 63.70 47.56
N PHE A 43 -54.16 62.95 48.26
CA PHE A 43 -54.10 61.49 48.26
C PHE A 43 -54.36 60.90 46.88
N LEU A 44 -55.31 61.44 46.10
CA LEU A 44 -55.56 60.99 44.73
C LEU A 44 -54.40 61.30 43.78
N TRP A 45 -53.75 62.46 43.92
CA TRP A 45 -52.55 62.80 43.16
C TRP A 45 -51.37 61.89 43.53
N ALA A 46 -51.12 61.68 44.82
CA ALA A 46 -50.09 60.78 45.30
C ALA A 46 -50.34 59.33 44.85
N PHE A 47 -51.60 58.87 44.92
CA PHE A 47 -52.00 57.54 44.46
C PHE A 47 -51.83 57.38 42.95
N LYS A 48 -52.19 58.39 42.16
CA LYS A 48 -51.99 58.38 40.70
C LYS A 48 -50.51 58.36 40.32
N HIS A 49 -49.67 59.13 41.01
CA HIS A 49 -48.22 59.11 40.80
C HIS A 49 -47.60 57.79 41.23
N TYR A 50 -48.00 57.25 42.38
CA TYR A 50 -47.53 55.95 42.86
C TYR A 50 -47.93 54.83 41.90
N PHE A 51 -49.19 54.84 41.42
CA PHE A 51 -49.67 53.87 40.44
C PHE A 51 -48.92 53.99 39.11
N SER A 52 -48.69 55.21 38.62
CA SER A 52 -47.94 55.45 37.37
C SER A 52 -46.48 54.99 37.46
N ILE A 53 -45.81 55.23 38.60
CA ILE A 53 -44.42 54.80 38.81
C ILE A 53 -44.35 53.28 38.88
N ASN A 54 -45.25 52.63 39.62
CA ASN A 54 -45.27 51.17 39.72
C ASN A 54 -45.59 50.50 38.36
N CYS A 55 -46.50 51.06 37.56
CA CYS A 55 -46.74 50.55 36.21
C CYS A 55 -45.51 50.64 35.32
N PHE A 56 -44.75 51.75 35.39
CA PHE A 56 -43.53 51.91 34.61
C PHE A 56 -42.44 50.90 35.02
N VAL A 57 -42.28 50.66 36.33
CA VAL A 57 -41.34 49.65 36.85
C VAL A 57 -41.72 48.24 36.39
N ILE A 58 -43.00 47.87 36.42
CA ILE A 58 -43.45 46.55 35.95
C ILE A 58 -43.20 46.39 34.45
N ILE A 59 -43.51 47.41 33.64
CA ILE A 59 -43.28 47.37 32.18
C ILE A 59 -41.79 47.23 31.87
N THR A 60 -40.92 47.99 32.55
CA THR A 60 -39.47 47.88 32.36
C THR A 60 -38.92 46.52 32.75
N ILE A 61 -39.42 45.90 33.83
CA ILE A 61 -39.04 44.53 34.21
C ILE A 61 -39.47 43.51 33.14
N ILE A 62 -40.67 43.65 32.58
CA ILE A 62 -41.16 42.77 31.50
C ILE A 62 -40.30 42.94 30.22
N ILE A 63 -39.94 44.18 29.86
CA ILE A 63 -39.07 44.44 28.71
C ILE A 63 -37.65 43.88 28.95
N CYS A 64 -37.10 44.02 30.15
CA CYS A 64 -35.79 43.45 30.48
C CYS A 64 -35.78 41.92 30.50
N THR A 65 -36.84 41.27 30.97
CA THR A 65 -36.93 39.80 31.01
C THR A 65 -37.10 39.21 29.61
N THR A 66 -37.92 39.85 28.76
CA THR A 66 -38.12 39.41 27.37
C THR A 66 -36.86 39.57 26.50
N THR A 67 -36.07 40.62 26.70
CA THR A 67 -34.82 40.80 25.94
C THR A 67 -33.74 39.77 26.30
N VAL A 68 -33.63 39.38 27.58
CA VAL A 68 -32.70 38.32 28.01
C VAL A 68 -33.09 36.96 27.43
N GLN A 69 -34.37 36.61 27.41
CA GLN A 69 -34.84 35.35 26.86
C GLN A 69 -34.54 35.20 25.36
N MET A 70 -34.74 36.27 24.58
CA MET A 70 -34.41 36.31 23.14
C MET A 70 -32.91 36.12 22.89
N SER A 71 -32.04 36.64 23.77
CA SER A 71 -30.59 36.47 23.64
C SER A 71 -30.11 35.04 23.92
N MET A 72 -30.78 34.33 24.84
CA MET A 72 -30.48 32.93 25.16
C MET A 72 -30.87 31.99 24.01
N GLU A 73 -31.99 32.24 23.35
CA GLU A 73 -32.42 31.45 22.19
C GLU A 73 -31.47 31.62 21.01
N LEU A 74 -31.00 32.84 20.74
CA LEU A 74 -30.06 33.11 19.65
C LEU A 74 -28.67 32.48 19.88
N THR A 75 -28.17 32.54 21.12
CA THR A 75 -26.88 31.93 21.50
C THR A 75 -26.96 30.40 21.50
N ALA A 76 -28.09 29.82 21.90
CA ALA A 76 -28.32 28.37 21.81
C ALA A 76 -28.38 27.89 20.36
N GLN A 77 -29.10 28.61 19.48
CA GLN A 77 -29.19 28.27 18.06
C GLN A 77 -27.82 28.36 17.37
N THR A 78 -27.04 29.42 17.62
CA THR A 78 -25.69 29.57 17.05
C THR A 78 -24.71 28.52 17.56
N ALA A 79 -24.75 28.16 18.84
CA ALA A 79 -23.94 27.07 19.38
C ALA A 79 -24.29 25.71 18.74
N SER A 80 -25.58 25.42 18.56
CA SER A 80 -26.03 24.19 17.91
C SER A 80 -25.57 24.11 16.45
N ALA A 81 -25.67 25.21 15.69
CA ALA A 81 -25.18 25.30 14.32
C ALA A 81 -23.66 25.08 14.22
N LEU A 82 -22.90 25.65 15.16
CA LEU A 82 -21.45 25.51 15.20
C LEU A 82 -21.02 24.07 15.52
N THR A 83 -21.71 23.36 16.41
CA THR A 83 -21.40 21.95 16.70
C THR A 83 -21.67 21.03 15.50
N ILE A 84 -22.72 21.29 14.72
CA ILE A 84 -22.99 20.56 13.47
C ILE A 84 -21.86 20.79 12.45
N LEU A 85 -21.38 22.03 12.32
CA LEU A 85 -20.27 22.38 11.44
C LEU A 85 -18.96 21.69 11.88
N VAL A 86 -18.66 21.68 13.18
CA VAL A 86 -17.50 20.96 13.74
C VAL A 86 -17.60 19.46 13.46
N CYS A 87 -18.78 18.84 13.67
CA CYS A 87 -19.02 17.45 13.33
C CYS A 87 -18.75 17.16 11.85
N PHE A 88 -19.15 18.06 10.95
CA PHE A 88 -18.88 17.93 9.53
C PHE A 88 -17.38 17.99 9.20
N ILE A 89 -16.64 18.93 9.80
CA ILE A 89 -15.18 19.03 9.65
C ILE A 89 -14.49 17.75 10.14
N LEU A 90 -14.88 17.23 11.31
CA LEU A 90 -14.30 16.01 11.87
C LEU A 90 -14.53 14.79 10.98
N LEU A 91 -15.69 14.68 10.31
CA LEU A 91 -15.94 13.61 9.33
C LEU A 91 -15.00 13.69 8.13
N ILE A 92 -14.72 14.89 7.62
CA ILE A 92 -13.77 15.09 6.51
C ILE A 92 -12.35 14.71 6.94
N GLN A 93 -11.91 15.19 8.10
CA GLN A 93 -10.58 14.87 8.64
C GLN A 93 -10.40 13.36 8.86
N ARG A 94 -11.42 12.67 9.38
CA ARG A 94 -11.39 11.22 9.56
C ARG A 94 -11.28 10.48 8.23
N ARG A 95 -11.92 10.95 7.17
CA ARG A 95 -11.77 10.38 5.81
C ARG A 95 -10.35 10.56 5.30
N THR A 96 -9.74 11.73 5.51
CA THR A 96 -8.35 11.99 5.10
C THR A 96 -7.35 11.14 5.89
N ALA A 97 -7.56 10.97 7.20
CA ALA A 97 -6.72 10.10 8.03
C ALA A 97 -6.76 8.63 7.58
N LYS A 98 -7.92 8.12 7.16
CA LYS A 98 -8.04 6.77 6.58
C LYS A 98 -7.24 6.62 5.29
N LYS A 99 -7.26 7.64 4.41
CA LYS A 99 -6.45 7.65 3.18
C LYS A 99 -4.94 7.67 3.46
N LEU A 100 -4.51 8.31 4.53
CA LEU A 100 -3.09 8.30 4.94
C LEU A 100 -2.65 6.91 5.43
N GLY A 101 -3.54 6.14 6.06
CA GLY A 101 -3.26 4.75 6.43
C GLY A 101 -2.98 3.85 5.22
N THR A 102 -3.80 3.95 4.17
CA THR A 102 -3.60 3.18 2.94
C THR A 102 -2.34 3.61 2.20
N LEU A 103 -2.02 4.92 2.20
CA LEU A 103 -0.80 5.44 1.58
C LEU A 103 0.46 4.93 2.29
N ARG A 104 0.45 4.84 3.63
CA ARG A 104 1.55 4.25 4.39
C ARG A 104 1.77 2.77 4.05
N HIS A 105 0.69 2.02 3.86
CA HIS A 105 0.79 0.62 3.44
C HIS A 105 1.42 0.49 2.06
N GLN A 106 0.93 1.27 1.09
CA GLN A 106 1.48 1.32 -0.27
C GLN A 106 2.96 1.74 -0.27
N HIS A 107 3.31 2.76 0.50
CA HIS A 107 4.70 3.21 0.64
C HIS A 107 5.61 2.12 1.22
N ASN A 108 5.15 1.38 2.24
CA ASN A 108 5.90 0.25 2.80
C ASN A 108 6.01 -0.92 1.83
N GLU A 109 5.02 -1.15 0.97
CA GLU A 109 5.09 -2.15 -0.09
C GLU A 109 6.11 -1.75 -1.17
N ILE A 110 6.10 -0.48 -1.60
CA ILE A 110 7.09 0.06 -2.54
C ILE A 110 8.50 -0.07 -1.96
N ARG A 111 8.71 0.28 -0.68
CA ARG A 111 10.00 0.11 -0.02
C ARG A 111 10.46 -1.35 -0.04
N ARG A 112 9.57 -2.31 0.23
CA ARG A 112 9.88 -3.76 0.13
C ARG A 112 10.28 -4.16 -1.29
N LYS A 113 9.55 -3.69 -2.31
CA LYS A 113 9.87 -3.94 -3.72
C LYS A 113 11.23 -3.36 -4.13
N ILE A 114 11.56 -2.14 -3.66
CA ILE A 114 12.88 -1.53 -3.90
C ILE A 114 14.00 -2.35 -3.28
N HIS A 115 13.83 -2.85 -2.04
CA HIS A 115 14.83 -3.72 -1.42
C HIS A 115 15.02 -5.03 -2.18
N TYR A 116 13.92 -5.65 -2.63
CA TYR A 116 13.98 -6.85 -3.45
C TYR A 116 14.71 -6.61 -4.79
N PHE A 117 14.36 -5.54 -5.51
CA PHE A 117 15.03 -5.20 -6.77
C PHE A 117 16.51 -4.86 -6.57
N ARG A 118 16.86 -4.17 -5.49
CA ARG A 118 18.26 -3.90 -5.16
C ARG A 118 19.03 -5.19 -4.93
N GLN A 119 18.46 -6.13 -4.17
CA GLN A 119 19.08 -7.42 -3.90
C GLN A 119 19.27 -8.24 -5.20
N GLU A 120 18.27 -8.24 -6.07
CA GLU A 120 18.36 -8.96 -7.35
C GLU A 120 19.36 -8.29 -8.30
N ASN A 121 19.45 -6.96 -8.29
CA ASN A 121 20.45 -6.23 -9.08
C ASN A 121 21.87 -6.49 -8.56
N GLU A 122 22.07 -6.50 -7.23
CA GLU A 122 23.36 -6.89 -6.63
C GLU A 122 23.74 -8.33 -6.98
N ARG A 123 22.76 -9.26 -7.02
CA ARG A 123 23.00 -10.64 -7.45
C ARG A 123 23.37 -10.71 -8.93
N LEU A 124 22.69 -9.96 -9.79
CA LEU A 124 22.97 -9.92 -11.21
C LEU A 124 24.35 -9.32 -11.49
N HIS A 125 24.73 -8.24 -10.81
CA HIS A 125 26.08 -7.67 -10.88
C HIS A 125 27.14 -8.69 -10.49
N ARG A 126 26.98 -9.39 -9.36
CA ARG A 126 27.93 -10.46 -8.97
C ARG A 126 28.02 -11.58 -10.00
N ASN A 127 26.92 -11.91 -10.66
CA ASN A 127 26.93 -12.91 -11.75
C ASN A 127 27.64 -12.37 -12.99
N SER A 128 27.45 -11.10 -13.34
CA SER A 128 28.18 -10.42 -14.42
C SER A 128 29.68 -10.41 -14.14
N ASP A 129 30.08 -10.00 -12.93
CA ASP A 129 31.49 -9.94 -12.53
C ASP A 129 32.16 -11.33 -12.61
N ARG A 130 31.45 -12.38 -12.16
CA ARG A 130 31.91 -13.77 -12.31
C ARG A 130 32.01 -14.19 -13.78
N LEU A 131 31.07 -13.75 -14.61
CA LEU A 131 31.10 -14.04 -16.04
C LEU A 131 32.31 -13.36 -16.68
N ASP A 132 32.58 -12.10 -16.36
CA ASP A 132 33.73 -11.34 -16.85
C ASP A 132 35.05 -11.98 -16.40
N GLU A 133 35.13 -12.45 -15.15
CA GLU A 133 36.27 -13.23 -14.66
C GLU A 133 36.45 -14.54 -15.46
N THR A 134 35.36 -15.28 -15.72
CA THR A 134 35.45 -16.49 -16.55
C THR A 134 35.83 -16.19 -18.00
N VAL A 135 35.37 -15.08 -18.57
CA VAL A 135 35.73 -14.65 -19.93
C VAL A 135 37.18 -14.24 -19.99
N ALA A 136 37.69 -13.50 -19.00
CA ALA A 136 39.10 -13.15 -18.89
C ALA A 136 39.96 -14.43 -18.80
N ASN A 137 39.57 -15.39 -17.96
CA ASN A 137 40.23 -16.69 -17.86
C ASN A 137 40.20 -17.46 -19.19
N LEU A 138 39.08 -17.45 -19.91
CA LEU A 138 38.97 -18.06 -21.24
C LEU A 138 39.85 -17.37 -22.28
N GLN A 139 40.06 -16.05 -22.21
CA GLN A 139 40.99 -15.32 -23.09
C GLN A 139 42.46 -15.66 -22.81
N HIS A 140 42.81 -16.08 -21.59
CA HIS A 140 44.16 -16.54 -21.25
C HIS A 140 44.47 -17.93 -21.83
N ILE A 141 43.47 -18.80 -22.01
CA ILE A 141 43.65 -20.15 -22.58
C ILE A 141 44.25 -20.13 -24.00
N PRO A 142 43.77 -19.37 -25.00
CA PRO A 142 44.35 -19.35 -26.34
C PRO A 142 45.75 -18.75 -26.36
N LYS A 143 46.08 -17.80 -25.46
CA LYS A 143 47.45 -17.28 -25.30
C LYS A 143 48.39 -18.39 -24.81
N MET A 144 48.00 -19.13 -23.78
CA MET A 144 48.74 -20.30 -23.33
C MET A 144 48.82 -21.37 -24.44
N LEU A 145 47.74 -21.60 -25.19
CA LEU A 145 47.73 -22.56 -26.30
C LEU A 145 48.69 -22.16 -27.42
N HIS A 146 48.80 -20.87 -27.73
CA HIS A 146 49.73 -20.35 -28.73
C HIS A 146 51.19 -20.47 -28.26
N GLU A 147 51.45 -20.22 -26.98
CA GLU A 147 52.78 -20.41 -26.37
C GLU A 147 53.18 -21.89 -26.29
N ILE A 148 52.22 -22.76 -25.96
CA ILE A 148 52.37 -24.22 -26.00
C ILE A 148 52.48 -24.72 -27.44
N SER A 149 51.87 -24.10 -28.43
CA SER A 149 52.03 -24.50 -29.84
C SER A 149 53.43 -24.16 -30.38
N LYS A 150 54.13 -23.19 -29.78
CA LYS A 150 55.51 -22.81 -30.13
C LYS A 150 56.55 -23.78 -29.53
N ASN A 151 56.25 -24.37 -28.37
CA ASN A 151 57.07 -25.40 -27.75
C ASN A 151 56.53 -26.78 -28.15
N LYS A 152 57.32 -27.70 -28.69
CA LYS A 152 56.86 -28.99 -29.27
C LYS A 152 56.22 -30.01 -28.29
N ASN A 153 55.59 -29.58 -27.20
CA ASN A 153 54.93 -30.41 -26.20
C ASN A 153 53.47 -30.71 -26.60
N VAL A 154 53.32 -31.67 -27.51
CA VAL A 154 52.04 -32.26 -27.94
C VAL A 154 51.16 -32.69 -26.74
N ASP A 155 51.78 -33.12 -25.64
CA ASP A 155 51.09 -33.57 -24.43
C ASP A 155 50.25 -32.46 -23.76
N GLN A 156 50.74 -31.22 -23.76
CA GLN A 156 50.02 -30.11 -23.16
C GLN A 156 48.81 -29.71 -24.01
N LEU A 157 48.92 -29.74 -25.34
CA LEU A 157 47.79 -29.51 -26.27
C LEU A 157 46.71 -30.58 -26.09
N VAL A 158 47.09 -31.86 -26.00
CA VAL A 158 46.15 -32.96 -25.73
C VAL A 158 45.43 -32.75 -24.40
N SER A 159 46.12 -32.25 -23.37
CA SER A 159 45.50 -31.94 -22.06
C SER A 159 44.45 -30.83 -22.14
N VAL A 160 44.66 -29.81 -22.99
CA VAL A 160 43.71 -28.69 -23.15
C VAL A 160 42.49 -29.14 -23.94
N ILE A 161 42.66 -29.92 -25.01
CA ILE A 161 41.54 -30.48 -25.78
C ILE A 161 40.70 -31.40 -24.89
N LYS A 162 41.32 -32.24 -24.06
CA LYS A 162 40.61 -33.08 -23.07
C LYS A 162 39.79 -32.24 -22.10
N ARG A 163 40.36 -31.15 -21.55
CA ARG A 163 39.64 -30.21 -20.68
C ARG A 163 38.48 -29.53 -21.40
N HIS A 164 38.66 -29.12 -22.65
CA HIS A 164 37.59 -28.50 -23.43
C HIS A 164 36.43 -29.46 -23.70
N LYS A 165 36.72 -30.73 -24.03
CA LYS A 165 35.69 -31.77 -24.16
C LYS A 165 34.90 -31.95 -22.86
N LEU A 166 35.58 -31.97 -21.71
CA LEU A 166 34.93 -32.09 -20.40
C LEU A 166 34.03 -30.89 -20.10
N ILE A 167 34.49 -29.66 -20.38
CA ILE A 167 33.68 -28.44 -20.20
C ILE A 167 32.47 -28.45 -21.14
N GLN A 168 32.64 -28.85 -22.40
CA GLN A 168 31.53 -28.97 -23.35
C GLN A 168 30.47 -29.94 -22.84
N GLU A 169 30.88 -31.06 -22.24
CA GLU A 169 29.97 -32.05 -21.66
C GLU A 169 29.20 -31.47 -20.46
N GLN A 170 29.89 -30.75 -19.58
CA GLN A 170 29.25 -30.06 -18.46
C GLN A 170 28.24 -29.00 -18.93
N ILE A 171 28.55 -28.25 -19.98
CA ILE A 171 27.63 -27.25 -20.55
C ILE A 171 26.40 -27.95 -21.13
N ARG A 172 26.57 -29.05 -21.87
CA ARG A 172 25.46 -29.86 -22.39
C ARG A 172 24.56 -30.36 -21.28
N GLN A 173 25.15 -30.92 -20.22
CA GLN A 173 24.41 -31.38 -19.05
C GLN A 173 23.60 -30.24 -18.41
N LYS A 174 24.19 -29.05 -18.25
CA LYS A 174 23.50 -27.88 -17.68
C LYS A 174 22.38 -27.34 -18.56
N VAL A 175 22.56 -27.34 -19.88
CA VAL A 175 21.51 -26.97 -20.84
C VAL A 175 20.37 -27.98 -20.76
N ASN A 176 20.67 -29.28 -20.71
CA ASN A 176 19.66 -30.33 -20.55
C ASN A 176 18.88 -30.16 -19.23
N GLU A 177 19.56 -29.93 -18.10
CA GLU A 177 18.93 -29.64 -16.81
C GLU A 177 17.96 -28.46 -16.89
N LYS A 178 18.38 -27.36 -17.52
CA LYS A 178 17.56 -26.16 -17.69
C LYS A 178 16.33 -26.42 -18.55
N ILE A 179 16.50 -27.16 -19.65
CA ILE A 179 15.40 -27.56 -20.53
C ILE A 179 14.38 -28.41 -19.78
N ILE A 180 14.82 -29.41 -18.99
CA ILE A 180 13.92 -30.22 -18.15
C ILE A 180 13.15 -29.34 -17.18
N GLN A 181 13.85 -28.43 -16.49
CA GLN A 181 13.23 -27.56 -15.51
C GLN A 181 12.16 -26.67 -16.14
N ASN A 182 12.43 -26.13 -17.33
CA ASN A 182 11.47 -25.34 -18.09
C ASN A 182 10.25 -26.18 -18.49
N ILE A 183 10.46 -27.35 -19.09
CA ILE A 183 9.37 -28.26 -19.46
C ILE A 183 8.55 -28.64 -18.21
N MET A 184 9.21 -29.00 -17.10
CA MET A 184 8.55 -29.38 -15.86
C MET A 184 7.69 -28.23 -15.31
N THR A 185 8.20 -27.00 -15.35
CA THR A 185 7.46 -25.80 -14.94
C THR A 185 6.21 -25.60 -15.81
N ILE A 186 6.33 -25.81 -17.13
CA ILE A 186 5.20 -25.72 -18.07
C ILE A 186 4.16 -26.81 -17.79
N VAL A 187 4.60 -28.05 -17.56
CA VAL A 187 3.72 -29.20 -17.29
C VAL A 187 2.97 -29.01 -15.97
N VAL A 188 3.66 -28.64 -14.89
CA VAL A 188 3.04 -28.36 -13.59
C VAL A 188 2.10 -27.15 -13.69
N GLY A 189 2.47 -26.11 -14.44
CA GLY A 189 1.62 -24.94 -14.66
C GLY A 189 0.45 -25.17 -15.64
N ALA A 190 0.38 -26.33 -16.29
CA ALA A 190 -0.75 -26.72 -17.12
C ALA A 190 -1.87 -27.37 -16.30
N ASP A 191 -1.52 -28.09 -15.22
CA ASP A 191 -2.46 -28.65 -14.26
C ASP A 191 -3.03 -27.53 -13.36
N ARG A 192 -4.28 -27.14 -13.62
CA ARG A 192 -4.95 -26.07 -12.85
C ARG A 192 -5.65 -26.59 -11.61
N ASP A 193 -6.10 -27.84 -11.62
CA ASP A 193 -6.91 -28.43 -10.55
C ASP A 193 -6.10 -29.35 -9.62
N SER A 194 -4.79 -29.48 -9.86
CA SER A 194 -3.84 -30.24 -9.04
C SER A 194 -4.24 -31.72 -8.86
N ASN A 195 -4.99 -32.26 -9.83
CA ASN A 195 -5.46 -33.65 -9.79
C ASN A 195 -4.47 -34.61 -10.46
N TRP A 196 -3.33 -34.11 -10.98
CA TRP A 196 -2.28 -34.88 -11.66
C TRP A 196 -2.75 -35.64 -12.92
N SER A 197 -3.93 -35.30 -13.45
CA SER A 197 -4.53 -35.86 -14.66
C SER A 197 -4.88 -34.74 -15.64
N LEU A 198 -4.38 -34.81 -16.88
CA LEU A 198 -4.60 -33.73 -17.84
C LEU A 198 -5.88 -33.99 -18.64
N LYS A 199 -6.80 -33.03 -18.63
CA LYS A 199 -7.95 -33.02 -19.55
C LYS A 199 -7.46 -32.79 -20.99
N PRO A 200 -8.21 -33.22 -22.02
CA PRO A 200 -7.80 -33.02 -23.41
C PRO A 200 -7.51 -31.54 -23.74
N GLU A 201 -8.30 -30.60 -23.19
CA GLU A 201 -8.07 -29.16 -23.34
C GLU A 201 -6.75 -28.68 -22.70
N GLU A 202 -6.35 -29.31 -21.60
CA GLU A 202 -5.10 -28.99 -20.90
C GLU A 202 -3.89 -29.57 -21.66
N VAL A 203 -4.05 -30.72 -22.30
CA VAL A 203 -3.06 -31.29 -23.21
C VAL A 203 -2.85 -30.37 -24.41
N ASP A 204 -3.91 -29.81 -25.01
CA ASP A 204 -3.79 -28.88 -26.13
C ASP A 204 -3.03 -27.60 -25.73
N ARG A 205 -3.35 -27.03 -24.57
CA ARG A 205 -2.62 -25.88 -24.02
C ARG A 205 -1.18 -26.22 -23.69
N LEU A 206 -0.92 -27.42 -23.18
CA LEU A 206 0.43 -27.91 -22.90
C LEU A 206 1.24 -28.03 -24.20
N VAL A 207 0.68 -28.62 -25.24
CA VAL A 207 1.30 -28.74 -26.57
C VAL A 207 1.62 -27.35 -27.14
N GLN A 208 0.68 -26.41 -27.07
CA GLN A 208 0.89 -25.05 -27.54
C GLN A 208 1.99 -24.33 -26.74
N ARG A 209 2.04 -24.50 -25.42
CA ARG A 209 3.11 -23.89 -24.60
C ARG A 209 4.47 -24.51 -24.89
N LEU A 210 4.53 -25.82 -25.10
CA LEU A 210 5.76 -26.52 -25.43
C LEU A 210 6.28 -26.17 -26.83
N SER A 211 5.40 -25.89 -27.80
CA SER A 211 5.81 -25.47 -29.15
C SER A 211 6.41 -24.05 -29.19
N HIS A 212 6.15 -23.22 -28.17
CA HIS A 212 6.75 -21.89 -28.05
C HIS A 212 8.13 -21.89 -27.37
N VAL A 213 8.62 -23.05 -26.90
CA VAL A 213 9.97 -23.13 -26.33
C VAL A 213 10.99 -23.16 -27.48
N GLU A 214 11.72 -22.05 -27.68
CA GLU A 214 12.61 -21.80 -28.84
C GLU A 214 13.62 -22.92 -29.13
N GLU A 215 14.02 -23.66 -28.11
CA GLU A 215 15.10 -24.66 -28.14
C GLU A 215 14.61 -26.06 -28.58
N ILE A 216 13.29 -26.27 -28.66
CA ILE A 216 12.69 -27.61 -28.75
C ILE A 216 11.71 -27.71 -29.92
N THR A 217 11.94 -28.66 -30.83
CA THR A 217 10.92 -29.03 -31.83
C THR A 217 10.09 -30.20 -31.32
N LEU A 218 8.81 -29.93 -31.05
CA LEU A 218 7.84 -30.92 -30.57
C LEU A 218 7.10 -31.54 -31.75
N ASN A 219 7.14 -32.87 -31.88
CA ASN A 219 6.21 -33.59 -32.74
C ASN A 219 4.90 -33.84 -31.98
N GLU A 220 3.91 -32.98 -32.21
CA GLU A 220 2.63 -33.01 -31.49
C GLU A 220 1.91 -34.35 -31.60
N ARG A 221 1.94 -34.98 -32.78
CA ARG A 221 1.27 -36.25 -33.03
C ARG A 221 1.89 -37.36 -32.18
N ARG A 222 3.21 -37.50 -32.19
CA ARG A 222 3.91 -38.51 -31.41
C ARG A 222 3.79 -38.25 -29.91
N PHE A 223 3.74 -36.98 -29.51
CA PHE A 223 3.52 -36.60 -28.11
C PHE A 223 2.15 -37.06 -27.61
N ARG A 224 1.09 -36.85 -28.40
CA ARG A 224 -0.26 -37.33 -28.10
C ARG A 224 -0.34 -38.85 -28.07
N GLU A 225 0.31 -39.53 -29.00
CA GLU A 225 0.38 -41.00 -29.04
C GLU A 225 1.05 -41.58 -27.77
N MET A 226 2.14 -40.97 -27.29
CA MET A 226 2.87 -41.43 -26.10
C MET A 226 2.18 -41.12 -24.77
N ILE A 227 1.39 -40.05 -24.71
CA ILE A 227 0.57 -39.72 -23.52
C ILE A 227 -0.56 -40.75 -23.35
N GLY A 228 -1.04 -41.31 -24.46
CA GLY A 228 -2.11 -42.31 -24.47
C GLY A 228 -3.50 -41.71 -24.19
N PRO A 229 -4.54 -42.55 -24.10
CA PRO A 229 -5.93 -42.11 -23.95
C PRO A 229 -6.27 -41.54 -22.56
N LYS A 230 -5.40 -41.78 -21.56
CA LYS A 230 -5.55 -41.24 -20.19
C LYS A 230 -4.30 -40.41 -19.85
N PRO A 231 -4.33 -39.09 -20.11
CA PRO A 231 -3.19 -38.24 -19.87
C PRO A 231 -2.92 -38.10 -18.38
N HIS A 232 -1.75 -38.57 -17.94
CA HIS A 232 -1.24 -38.35 -16.59
C HIS A 232 0.10 -37.64 -16.66
N ILE A 233 0.39 -36.81 -15.66
CA ILE A 233 1.68 -36.12 -15.57
C ILE A 233 2.85 -37.11 -15.56
N GLY A 234 2.64 -38.29 -14.98
CA GLY A 234 3.65 -39.35 -14.93
C GLY A 234 4.01 -39.89 -16.32
N SER A 235 3.04 -39.97 -17.23
CA SER A 235 3.28 -40.33 -18.63
C SER A 235 4.09 -39.26 -19.34
N VAL A 236 3.78 -37.98 -19.11
CA VAL A 236 4.55 -36.85 -19.66
C VAL A 236 5.99 -36.86 -19.12
N MET A 237 6.18 -37.10 -17.82
CA MET A 237 7.50 -37.21 -17.20
C MET A 237 8.31 -38.39 -17.72
N ARG A 238 7.65 -39.52 -18.04
CA ARG A 238 8.32 -40.65 -18.70
C ARG A 238 8.79 -40.29 -20.11
N VAL A 239 7.97 -39.56 -20.86
CA VAL A 239 8.36 -39.03 -22.17
C VAL A 239 9.56 -38.10 -22.04
N ILE A 240 9.55 -37.16 -21.08
CA ILE A 240 10.66 -36.24 -20.83
C ILE A 240 11.92 -37.00 -20.42
N ARG A 241 11.82 -38.01 -19.54
CA ARG A 241 12.95 -38.87 -19.16
C ARG A 241 13.56 -39.58 -20.36
N SER A 242 12.74 -40.08 -21.28
CA SER A 242 13.21 -40.69 -22.53
C SER A 242 13.94 -39.72 -23.46
N LEU A 243 13.84 -38.40 -23.24
CA LEU A 243 14.66 -37.40 -23.94
C LEU A 243 16.05 -37.25 -23.36
N LEU A 244 16.21 -37.52 -22.06
CA LEU A 244 17.47 -37.38 -21.33
C LEU A 244 18.35 -38.60 -21.45
N GLU A 245 17.74 -39.77 -21.59
CA GLU A 245 18.46 -41.03 -21.75
C GLU A 245 19.00 -41.21 -23.19
N ARG A 246 18.74 -40.26 -24.11
CA ARG A 246 19.35 -40.25 -25.44
C ARG A 246 20.70 -39.55 -25.44
N ASP A 247 21.71 -40.23 -24.89
CA ASP A 247 23.09 -39.97 -25.32
C ASP A 247 23.75 -41.21 -25.94
N ASP A 248 23.27 -42.46 -25.71
CA ASP A 248 23.96 -43.64 -26.24
C ASP A 248 23.01 -44.70 -26.86
N GLU A 249 23.15 -44.92 -28.18
CA GLU A 249 23.15 -46.25 -28.80
C GLU A 249 21.86 -46.97 -29.25
N TYR A 250 20.61 -46.48 -29.13
CA TYR A 250 19.46 -47.16 -29.78
C TYR A 250 18.36 -46.22 -30.29
N ALA A 251 18.47 -45.77 -31.56
CA ALA A 251 17.46 -44.93 -32.21
C ALA A 251 16.98 -45.51 -33.55
N LEU A 252 16.14 -46.55 -33.50
CA LEU A 252 15.33 -47.02 -34.65
C LEU A 252 13.95 -46.35 -34.73
N ALA A 253 13.66 -45.36 -33.87
CA ALA A 253 12.38 -44.65 -33.85
C ALA A 253 12.52 -43.12 -33.71
N SER A 254 12.31 -42.41 -34.82
CA SER A 254 12.41 -40.95 -35.01
C SER A 254 11.94 -40.11 -33.82
N PRO A 255 12.85 -39.48 -33.03
CA PRO A 255 12.57 -38.72 -31.81
C PRO A 255 11.30 -37.87 -31.82
N CYS A 256 10.46 -37.97 -30.78
CA CYS A 256 9.29 -37.08 -30.60
C CYS A 256 9.71 -35.63 -30.35
N PHE A 257 10.89 -35.45 -29.77
CA PHE A 257 11.50 -34.15 -29.56
C PHE A 257 12.85 -34.18 -30.24
N LYS A 258 13.09 -33.21 -31.10
CA LYS A 258 14.41 -32.96 -31.68
C LYS A 258 14.84 -31.61 -31.13
N MET A 259 15.99 -31.55 -30.46
CA MET A 259 16.58 -30.24 -30.18
C MET A 259 16.76 -29.54 -31.51
N LYS A 260 16.41 -28.27 -31.57
CA LYS A 260 16.71 -27.45 -32.74
C LYS A 260 18.22 -27.36 -32.79
N GLY A 261 18.85 -28.33 -33.46
CA GLY A 261 20.30 -28.41 -33.58
C GLY A 261 20.72 -27.07 -34.13
N GLY A 262 21.48 -26.32 -33.34
CA GLY A 262 22.01 -25.02 -33.74
C GLY A 262 22.59 -25.23 -35.12
N GLU A 263 21.90 -24.67 -36.11
CA GLU A 263 22.31 -24.67 -37.50
C GLU A 263 23.66 -23.98 -37.47
N LYS A 264 24.72 -24.78 -37.40
CA LYS A 264 26.08 -24.26 -37.52
C LYS A 264 26.06 -23.59 -38.88
N GLY A 265 26.13 -22.26 -38.87
CA GLY A 265 26.37 -21.46 -40.06
C GLY A 265 27.66 -21.93 -40.70
N GLY A 266 27.54 -22.94 -41.56
CA GLY A 266 28.54 -23.41 -42.49
C GLY A 266 28.21 -22.79 -43.83
N ALA A 267 28.60 -21.53 -44.00
CA ALA A 267 28.74 -20.88 -45.30
C ALA A 267 29.78 -19.77 -45.14
N GLY A 268 31.05 -20.16 -45.22
CA GLY A 268 32.21 -19.29 -45.09
C GLY A 268 33.50 -20.06 -45.40
N GLU A 269 33.44 -20.90 -46.43
CA GLU A 269 34.59 -21.58 -47.02
C GLU A 269 35.36 -20.53 -47.84
N THR A 270 36.21 -19.73 -47.19
CA THR A 270 37.25 -18.98 -47.90
C THR A 270 38.41 -19.91 -48.16
N VAL A 271 38.40 -20.47 -49.36
CA VAL A 271 39.55 -21.08 -50.03
C VAL A 271 40.67 -20.05 -50.08
N PHE A 272 41.68 -20.21 -49.23
CA PHE A 272 43.00 -19.63 -49.45
C PHE A 272 43.78 -20.59 -50.34
N THR A 273 43.81 -20.30 -51.64
CA THR A 273 44.87 -20.80 -52.52
C THR A 273 46.16 -20.02 -52.27
N VAL A 274 47.25 -20.78 -52.22
CA VAL A 274 48.66 -20.40 -51.98
C VAL A 274 49.10 -19.20 -52.79
#